data_AF-A0A3M7RP53-F1
#
_entry.id   AF-A0A3M7RP53-F1
#
_cell.length_a   1.000
_cell.length_b   1.000
_cell.length_c   1.000
_cell.angle_alpha   90.00
_cell.angle_beta   90.00
_cell.angle_gamma   90.00
#
_symmetry.space_group_name_H-M   'P 1'
#
loop_
_entity.id
_entity.type
_entity.pdbx_description
1 polymer ?
#
loop_
_entity_poly.entity_id
_entity_poly.type
_entity_poly.pdbx_seq_one_letter_code
_entity_poly.pdbx_strand_id
1 'polypeptide(L)'
;KPNNSVLLNQFANCLISPKHISFEDSRLLLNFMLNNFDNLFRLTKSIEESIGKRRIMVQNGHEEALLEQVYCKKLSDKEYNEKSKEETSKGLIDLINHIIDDPQISLKHKKLKLKALQRIHPDIYEKNFANIL
;
A
#
# COMPACT_ATOMS: atom_id res chain seq x y z
N LYS A 1 24.07 21.93 -17.61
CA LYS A 1 23.20 20.73 -17.70
C LYS A 1 23.99 19.56 -17.13
N PRO A 2 23.53 18.85 -16.10
CA PRO A 2 24.18 17.62 -15.68
C PRO A 2 24.23 16.67 -16.89
N ASN A 3 25.31 15.89 -17.00
CA ASN A 3 25.51 15.02 -18.14
C ASN A 3 24.50 13.87 -18.05
N ASN A 4 23.34 14.00 -18.71
CA ASN A 4 22.24 13.02 -18.65
C ASN A 4 22.72 11.60 -18.91
N SER A 5 23.74 11.41 -19.76
CA SER A 5 24.35 10.10 -20.01
C SER A 5 24.93 9.44 -18.75
N VAL A 6 25.57 10.20 -17.86
CA VAL A 6 26.15 9.69 -16.61
C VAL A 6 25.05 9.28 -15.64
N LEU A 7 24.01 10.10 -15.50
CA LEU A 7 22.85 9.78 -14.66
C LEU A 7 22.14 8.52 -15.15
N LEU A 8 21.90 8.41 -16.47
CA LEU A 8 21.26 7.23 -17.05
C LEU A 8 22.07 5.96 -16.80
N ASN A 9 23.40 6.02 -16.98
CA ASN A 9 24.24 4.84 -16.82
C ASN A 9 24.37 4.42 -15.35
N GLN A 10 24.43 5.38 -14.42
CA GLN A 10 24.61 5.11 -13.01
C GLN A 10 23.33 4.63 -12.32
N PHE A 11 22.16 5.14 -12.74
CA PHE A 11 20.90 4.92 -12.03
C PHE A 11 19.90 4.00 -12.76
N ALA A 12 20.17 3.56 -13.99
CA ALA A 12 19.23 2.69 -14.72
C ALA A 12 18.83 1.43 -13.93
N ASN A 13 19.79 0.77 -13.28
CA ASN A 13 19.52 -0.43 -12.49
C ASN A 13 19.01 -0.15 -11.06
N CYS A 14 18.90 1.12 -10.66
CA CYS A 14 18.43 1.49 -9.32
C CYS A 14 16.89 1.51 -9.23
N LEU A 15 16.21 1.74 -10.35
CA LEU A 15 14.75 1.95 -10.36
C LEU A 15 13.97 0.64 -10.47
N ILE A 16 14.47 -0.29 -11.26
CA ILE A 16 13.87 -1.60 -11.46
C ILE A 16 14.97 -2.64 -11.37
N SER A 17 14.69 -3.72 -10.62
CA SER A 17 15.63 -4.81 -10.46
C SER A 17 16.03 -5.39 -11.83
N PRO A 18 17.35 -5.62 -12.08
CA PRO A 18 17.86 -6.14 -13.36
C PRO A 18 17.28 -7.50 -13.76
N LYS A 19 16.61 -8.20 -12.83
CA LYS A 19 15.95 -9.49 -13.08
C LYS A 19 14.66 -9.37 -13.90
N HIS A 20 14.08 -8.18 -14.02
CA HIS A 20 12.76 -7.96 -14.62
C HIS A 20 12.80 -7.14 -15.91
N ILE A 21 13.91 -6.46 -16.20
CA ILE A 21 14.02 -5.52 -17.32
C ILE A 21 15.49 -5.43 -17.77
N SER A 22 15.72 -5.21 -19.07
CA SER A 22 17.08 -5.03 -19.60
C SER A 22 17.68 -3.68 -19.16
N PHE A 23 19.00 -3.56 -19.19
CA PHE A 23 19.67 -2.29 -18.87
C PHE A 23 19.25 -1.17 -19.82
N GLU A 24 19.10 -1.45 -21.12
CA GLU A 24 18.69 -0.44 -22.10
C GLU A 24 17.24 0.00 -21.92
N ASP A 25 16.34 -0.92 -21.59
CA ASP A 25 14.94 -0.58 -21.28
C ASP A 25 14.84 0.23 -19.98
N SER A 26 15.64 -0.13 -18.96
CA SER A 26 15.77 0.66 -17.72
C SER A 26 16.31 2.06 -17.98
N ARG A 27 17.31 2.20 -18.86
CA ARG A 27 17.83 3.51 -19.28
C ARG A 27 16.77 4.31 -20.03
N LEU A 28 16.04 3.69 -20.94
CA LEU A 28 14.97 4.33 -21.69
C LEU A 28 13.87 4.83 -20.75
N LEU A 29 13.45 4.01 -19.79
CA LEU A 29 12.46 4.38 -18.79
C LEU A 29 12.94 5.52 -17.89
N LEU A 30 14.17 5.45 -17.38
CA LEU A 30 14.74 6.53 -16.58
C LEU A 30 14.84 7.83 -17.39
N ASN A 31 15.25 7.75 -18.66
CA ASN A 31 15.29 8.90 -19.55
C ASN A 31 13.88 9.49 -19.77
N PHE A 32 12.87 8.64 -19.99
CA PHE A 32 11.48 9.08 -20.08
C PHE A 32 11.02 9.79 -18.81
N MET A 33 11.34 9.22 -17.63
CA MET A 33 10.97 9.80 -16.35
C MET A 33 11.64 11.14 -16.09
N LEU A 34 12.93 11.28 -16.43
CA LEU A 34 13.65 12.55 -16.31
C LEU A 34 13.09 13.62 -17.26
N ASN A 35 12.77 13.26 -18.50
CA ASN A 35 12.23 14.20 -19.49
C ASN A 35 10.78 14.62 -19.20
N ASN A 36 10.04 13.82 -18.42
CA ASN A 36 8.65 14.08 -18.06
C ASN A 36 8.47 14.30 -16.55
N PHE A 37 9.53 14.66 -15.84
CA PHE A 37 9.54 14.72 -14.38
C PHE A 37 8.40 15.59 -13.83
N ASP A 38 8.23 16.80 -14.38
CA ASP A 38 7.20 17.76 -13.96
C ASP A 38 5.77 17.32 -14.26
N ASN A 39 5.58 16.29 -15.10
CA ASN A 39 4.27 15.73 -15.42
C ASN A 39 3.99 14.46 -14.61
N LEU A 40 5.01 13.62 -14.41
CA LEU A 40 4.90 12.35 -13.71
C LEU A 40 4.91 12.52 -12.18
N PHE A 41 5.73 13.44 -11.67
CA PHE A 41 5.92 13.67 -10.24
C PHE A 41 5.26 14.97 -9.78
N ARG A 42 4.08 15.27 -10.35
CA ARG A 42 3.26 16.38 -9.85
C ARG A 42 2.78 16.08 -8.45
N LEU A 43 2.94 17.05 -7.56
CA LEU A 43 2.33 16.99 -6.25
C LEU A 43 0.81 16.92 -6.44
N THR A 44 0.19 15.93 -5.82
CA THR A 44 -1.28 15.90 -5.76
C THR A 44 -1.74 17.02 -4.84
N LYS A 45 -2.92 17.57 -5.10
CA LYS A 45 -3.51 18.64 -4.29
C LYS A 45 -3.55 18.30 -2.80
N SER A 46 -3.78 17.02 -2.47
CA SER A 46 -3.73 16.49 -1.11
C SER A 46 -2.36 16.65 -0.45
N ILE A 47 -1.27 16.40 -1.19
CA ILE A 47 0.10 16.59 -0.68
C ILE A 47 0.40 18.08 -0.50
N GLU A 48 -0.02 18.94 -1.44
CA GLU A 48 0.15 20.40 -1.31
C GLU A 48 -0.57 20.96 -0.08
N GLU A 49 -1.82 20.54 0.15
CA GLU A 49 -2.60 20.90 1.33
C GLU A 49 -1.95 20.40 2.62
N SER A 50 -1.44 19.17 2.62
CA SER A 50 -0.73 18.59 3.74
C SER A 50 0.54 19.38 4.07
N ILE A 51 1.34 19.74 3.07
CA ILE A 51 2.54 20.59 3.23
C ILE A 51 2.14 21.99 3.75
N GLY A 52 1.06 22.58 3.24
CA GLY A 52 0.55 23.87 3.69
C GLY A 52 0.17 23.86 5.17
N LYS A 53 -0.63 22.86 5.59
CA LYS A 53 -0.98 22.64 7.01
C LYS A 53 0.27 22.44 7.86
N ARG A 54 1.22 21.62 7.37
CA ARG A 54 2.48 21.34 8.05
C ARG A 54 3.29 22.61 8.29
N ARG A 55 3.39 23.49 7.29
CA ARG A 55 4.12 24.76 7.39
C ARG A 55 3.51 25.67 8.46
N ILE A 56 2.18 25.75 8.54
CA ILE A 56 1.49 26.53 9.58
C ILE A 56 1.78 25.98 10.97
N MET A 57 1.73 24.65 11.15
CA MET A 57 2.00 24.01 12.43
C MET A 57 3.43 24.28 12.93
N VAL A 58 4.43 24.16 12.04
CA VAL A 58 5.83 24.51 12.33
C VAL A 58 5.96 25.98 12.74
N GLN A 59 5.37 26.89 11.96
CA GLN A 59 5.42 28.33 12.24
C GLN A 59 4.81 28.69 13.60
N ASN A 60 3.82 27.92 14.05
CA ASN A 60 3.17 28.08 15.34
C ASN A 60 3.86 27.33 16.49
N GLY A 61 5.02 26.70 16.25
CA GLY A 61 5.81 26.01 17.29
C GLY A 61 5.33 24.60 17.64
N HIS A 62 4.46 24.00 16.84
CA HIS A 62 3.94 22.63 17.06
C HIS A 62 4.81 21.60 16.32
N GLU A 63 6.07 21.45 16.75
CA GLU A 63 7.05 20.58 16.08
C GLU A 63 6.80 19.08 16.30
N GLU A 64 6.26 18.69 17.46
CA GLU A 64 6.07 17.28 17.84
C GLU A 64 4.97 16.55 17.04
N ALA A 65 3.97 17.27 16.52
CA ALA A 65 2.91 16.70 15.68
C ALA A 65 3.36 16.34 14.24
N LEU A 66 4.62 16.63 13.88
CA LEU A 66 5.14 16.55 12.50
C LEU A 66 5.76 15.21 12.12
N LEU A 67 6.02 14.34 13.10
CA LEU A 67 6.72 13.06 12.90
C LEU A 67 5.76 11.86 12.84
N GLU A 68 4.50 12.04 13.20
CA GLU A 68 3.51 10.98 13.07
C GLU A 68 3.08 10.83 11.61
N GLN A 69 3.65 9.79 11.00
CA GLN A 69 3.07 9.00 9.91
C GLN A 69 3.18 9.58 8.50
N VAL A 70 4.37 9.42 7.90
CA VAL A 70 4.51 9.33 6.43
C VAL A 70 5.05 7.98 5.96
N TYR A 71 5.21 7.02 6.87
CA TYR A 71 5.71 5.69 6.56
C TYR A 71 4.99 4.63 7.38
N CYS A 72 4.89 3.42 6.84
CA CYS A 72 4.49 2.26 7.63
C CYS A 72 5.51 2.04 8.75
N LYS A 73 5.14 2.36 9.99
CA LYS A 73 5.93 2.00 11.15
C LYS A 73 5.83 0.48 11.32
N LYS A 74 6.96 -0.22 11.15
CA LYS A 74 7.04 -1.66 11.44
C LYS A 74 6.67 -1.87 12.90
N LEU A 75 5.69 -2.73 13.16
CA LEU A 75 5.35 -3.15 14.52
C LEU A 75 6.52 -3.93 15.12
N SER A 76 6.74 -3.77 16.42
CA SER A 76 7.64 -4.67 17.14
C SER A 76 7.07 -6.10 17.12
N ASP A 77 7.94 -7.11 17.29
CA ASP A 77 7.49 -8.51 17.31
C ASP A 77 6.48 -8.76 18.44
N LYS A 78 6.62 -8.06 19.57
CA LYS A 78 5.67 -8.11 20.68
C LYS A 78 4.30 -7.56 20.28
N GLU A 79 4.25 -6.34 19.75
CA GLU A 79 2.99 -5.71 19.30
C GLU A 79 2.32 -6.51 18.19
N TYR A 80 3.11 -7.06 17.27
CA TYR A 80 2.61 -7.93 16.22
C TYR A 80 1.99 -9.19 16.82
N ASN A 81 2.70 -9.89 17.71
CA ASN A 81 2.18 -11.14 18.30
C ASN A 81 0.94 -10.90 19.17
N GLU A 82 0.86 -9.76 19.86
CA GLU A 82 -0.30 -9.37 20.66
C GLU A 82 -1.52 -9.05 19.79
N LYS A 83 -1.35 -8.27 18.72
CA LYS A 83 -2.47 -7.73 17.93
C LYS A 83 -2.80 -8.54 16.67
N SER A 84 -1.85 -9.26 16.10
CA SER A 84 -1.99 -9.90 14.79
C SER A 84 -3.19 -10.84 14.72
N LYS A 85 -3.40 -11.68 15.74
CA LYS A 85 -4.53 -12.61 15.74
C LYS A 85 -5.88 -11.90 15.81
N GLU A 86 -6.00 -10.90 16.67
CA GLU A 86 -7.24 -10.15 16.85
C GLU A 86 -7.58 -9.32 15.61
N GLU A 87 -6.62 -8.55 15.11
CA GLU A 87 -6.80 -7.72 13.92
C GLU A 87 -7.04 -8.56 12.65
N THR A 88 -6.34 -9.70 12.51
CA THR A 88 -6.60 -10.63 11.40
C THR A 88 -8.00 -11.22 11.49
N SER A 89 -8.44 -11.62 12.69
CA SER A 89 -9.79 -12.14 12.91
C SER A 89 -10.85 -11.10 12.56
N LYS A 90 -10.68 -9.86 13.05
CA LYS A 90 -11.57 -8.74 12.76
C LYS A 90 -11.64 -8.44 11.26
N GLY A 91 -10.49 -8.29 10.60
CA GLY A 91 -10.42 -8.02 9.17
C GLY A 91 -11.04 -9.13 8.32
N LEU A 92 -10.87 -10.40 8.71
CA LEU A 92 -11.50 -11.53 8.02
C LEU A 92 -13.02 -11.55 8.22
N ILE A 93 -13.52 -11.23 9.41
CA ILE A 93 -14.96 -11.09 9.68
C ILE A 93 -15.56 -9.99 8.79
N ASP A 94 -14.94 -8.82 8.76
CA ASP A 94 -15.37 -7.68 7.95
C ASP A 94 -15.37 -8.03 6.45
N LEU A 95 -14.33 -8.73 5.97
CA LEU A 95 -14.25 -9.19 4.58
C LEU A 95 -15.35 -10.19 4.23
N ILE A 96 -15.64 -11.15 5.12
CA ILE A 96 -16.70 -12.13 4.92
C ILE A 96 -18.06 -11.44 4.83
N ASN A 97 -18.36 -10.52 5.75
CA ASN A 97 -19.59 -9.73 5.73
C ASN A 97 -19.70 -8.92 4.44
N HIS A 98 -18.61 -8.24 4.04
CA HIS A 98 -18.58 -7.50 2.78
C HIS A 98 -18.88 -8.39 1.56
N ILE A 99 -18.31 -9.59 1.49
CA ILE A 99 -18.59 -10.54 0.40
C ILE A 99 -20.06 -11.00 0.42
N ILE A 100 -20.65 -11.21 1.60
CA ILE A 100 -22.05 -11.63 1.75
C ILE A 100 -22.98 -10.50 1.30
N ASP A 101 -22.69 -9.26 1.69
CA ASP A 101 -23.57 -8.11 1.49
C ASP A 101 -23.41 -7.46 0.11
N ASP A 102 -22.28 -7.65 -0.59
CA ASP A 102 -22.02 -7.00 -1.87
C ASP A 102 -22.96 -7.52 -2.98
N PRO A 103 -23.88 -6.69 -3.53
CA PRO A 103 -24.81 -7.12 -4.56
C PRO A 103 -24.15 -7.35 -5.93
N GLN A 104 -22.92 -6.84 -6.15
CA GLN A 104 -22.19 -6.98 -7.41
C GLN A 104 -21.59 -8.38 -7.60
N ILE A 105 -21.42 -9.15 -6.52
CA ILE A 105 -20.87 -10.50 -6.57
C ILE A 105 -22.01 -11.50 -6.77
N SER A 106 -21.97 -12.28 -7.85
CA SER A 106 -22.97 -13.34 -8.04
C SER A 106 -22.87 -14.42 -6.96
N LEU A 107 -24.00 -15.06 -6.63
CA LEU A 107 -24.08 -16.10 -5.59
C LEU A 107 -23.04 -17.22 -5.77
N LYS A 108 -22.77 -17.62 -7.03
CA LYS A 108 -21.74 -18.61 -7.37
C LYS A 108 -20.35 -18.15 -6.90
N HIS A 109 -19.99 -16.90 -7.17
CA HIS A 109 -18.69 -16.35 -6.80
C HIS A 109 -18.60 -16.07 -5.29
N LYS A 110 -19.68 -15.62 -4.64
CA LYS A 110 -19.74 -15.50 -3.17
C LYS A 110 -19.41 -16.84 -2.52
N LYS A 111 -20.09 -17.91 -2.92
CA LYS A 111 -19.87 -19.26 -2.38
C LYS A 111 -18.43 -19.74 -2.60
N LEU A 112 -17.82 -19.48 -3.76
CA LEU A 112 -16.42 -19.83 -4.04
C LEU A 112 -15.45 -19.06 -3.14
N LYS A 113 -15.63 -17.75 -3.00
CA LYS A 113 -14.78 -16.91 -2.15
C LYS A 113 -14.90 -17.30 -0.68
N LEU A 114 -16.11 -17.53 -0.18
CA LEU A 114 -16.36 -17.94 1.20
C LEU A 114 -15.75 -19.32 1.50
N LYS A 115 -15.88 -20.30 0.59
CA LYS A 115 -15.21 -21.61 0.73
C LYS A 115 -13.69 -21.49 0.78
N ALA A 116 -13.10 -20.58 -0.02
CA ALA A 116 -11.67 -20.35 0.00
C ALA A 116 -11.21 -19.78 1.35
N LEU A 117 -11.95 -18.81 1.90
CA LEU A 117 -11.68 -18.23 3.22
C LEU A 117 -11.83 -19.27 4.34
N GLN A 118 -12.92 -20.04 4.32
CA GLN A 118 -13.16 -21.13 5.28
C GLN A 118 -12.03 -22.16 5.29
N ARG A 119 -11.49 -22.53 4.12
CA ARG A 119 -10.40 -23.50 4.02
C ARG A 119 -9.09 -22.99 4.67
N ILE A 120 -8.84 -21.69 4.60
CA ILE A 120 -7.58 -21.09 5.10
C ILE A 120 -7.70 -20.77 6.59
N HIS A 121 -8.88 -20.31 7.03
CA HIS A 121 -9.16 -19.90 8.41
C HIS A 121 -10.43 -20.60 8.96
N PRO A 122 -10.38 -21.93 9.16
CA PRO A 122 -11.55 -22.69 9.58
C PRO A 122 -12.03 -22.30 10.99
N ASP A 123 -11.10 -21.96 11.88
CA ASP A 123 -11.36 -21.55 13.26
C ASP A 123 -12.19 -20.27 13.36
N ILE A 124 -11.87 -19.26 12.53
CA ILE A 124 -12.61 -18.00 12.48
C ILE A 124 -13.99 -18.23 11.86
N TYR A 125 -14.07 -19.10 10.85
CA TYR A 125 -15.32 -19.42 10.18
C TYR A 125 -16.29 -20.17 11.09
N GLU A 126 -15.83 -21.20 11.79
CA GLU A 126 -16.67 -21.98 12.72
C GLU A 126 -17.17 -21.13 13.89
N LYS A 127 -16.32 -20.26 14.45
CA LYS A 127 -16.70 -19.43 15.60
C LYS A 127 -17.75 -18.35 15.27
N ASN A 128 -17.70 -17.79 14.06
CA ASN A 128 -18.49 -16.59 13.73
C ASN A 128 -19.56 -16.83 12.64
N PHE A 129 -19.42 -17.89 11.84
CA PHE A 129 -20.23 -18.11 10.63
C PHE A 129 -20.77 -19.55 10.50
N ALA A 130 -20.69 -20.39 11.55
CA ALA A 130 -21.18 -21.78 11.51
C ALA A 130 -22.66 -21.93 11.10
N ASN A 131 -23.48 -20.88 11.25
CA ASN A 131 -24.90 -20.90 10.93
C ASN A 131 -25.25 -20.19 9.60
N ILE A 132 -24.26 -19.81 8.78
CA ILE A 132 -24.45 -18.95 7.59
C ILE A 132 -24.46 -19.76 6.27
N LEU A 133 -24.41 -21.10 6.35
CA LEU A 133 -24.49 -22.03 5.21
C LEU A 133 -25.69 -22.97 5.28
#